data_AF-A0A2D5K9F8-F1
#
_entry.id   AF-A0A2D5K9F8-F1
#
_cell.length_a   1.000
_cell.length_b   1.000
_cell.length_c   1.000
_cell.angle_alpha   90.00
_cell.angle_beta   90.00
_cell.angle_gamma   90.00
#
_symmetry.space_group_name_H-M   'P 1'
#
loop_
_entity.id
_entity.type
_entity.pdbx_description
1 polymer ?
#
loop_
_entity_poly.entity_id
_entity_poly.type
_entity_poly.pdbx_seq_one_letter_code
_entity_poly.pdbx_strand_id
1 'polypeptide(L)'
;MLLSCSNQRANEPSTNEENQIELTTIQDKKRFLKQILKDDQAVRDGQLESSLIATYGYNSVEHKEYIENQWKQDEVNLHKIELYLKKYGYPKKVLFGKDERVVPWLVIHHSTNISVRNRYFDILYNAYKDGNIDQTAFSMYLNRTYKFTFREDFDMKGNFSSDIEISRLIEKLGLEQGLEKE
;
A
#
# COMPACT_ATOMS: atom_id res chain seq x y z
N MET A 1 -39.68 -52.75 7.34
CA MET A 1 -40.13 -51.64 8.21
C MET A 1 -39.29 -50.43 7.82
N LEU A 2 -39.96 -49.33 7.47
CA LEU A 2 -39.39 -48.07 7.00
C LEU A 2 -38.64 -47.32 8.11
N LEU A 3 -37.92 -46.28 7.67
CA LEU A 3 -37.40 -45.08 8.36
C LEU A 3 -35.86 -45.07 8.42
N SER A 4 -35.13 -43.97 8.22
CA SER A 4 -35.28 -42.67 7.53
C SER A 4 -33.95 -41.94 7.80
N CYS A 5 -33.50 -41.14 6.84
CA CYS A 5 -32.45 -40.11 6.84
C CYS A 5 -31.92 -39.63 8.22
N SER A 6 -30.62 -39.28 8.34
CA SER A 6 -30.21 -37.89 8.08
C SER A 6 -28.76 -37.75 7.64
N ASN A 7 -28.64 -37.20 6.43
CA ASN A 7 -27.44 -36.67 5.81
C ASN A 7 -27.00 -35.41 6.57
N GLN A 8 -25.99 -35.52 7.44
CA GLN A 8 -25.28 -34.33 7.93
C GLN A 8 -24.20 -33.99 6.92
N ARG A 9 -24.56 -33.14 5.95
CA ARG A 9 -23.54 -32.32 5.26
C ARG A 9 -22.86 -31.50 6.34
N ALA A 10 -21.57 -31.76 6.53
CA ALA A 10 -20.70 -30.82 7.22
C ALA A 10 -20.87 -29.46 6.54
N ASN A 11 -21.27 -28.46 7.32
CA ASN A 11 -21.25 -27.09 6.87
C ASN A 11 -19.81 -26.73 6.51
N GLU A 12 -19.52 -26.64 5.22
CA GLU A 12 -18.38 -25.87 4.76
C GLU A 12 -18.55 -24.44 5.28
N PRO A 13 -17.51 -23.81 5.85
CA PRO A 13 -17.59 -22.42 6.24
C PRO A 13 -17.83 -21.59 4.98
N SER A 14 -19.00 -20.96 4.90
CA SER A 14 -19.35 -20.06 3.81
C SER A 14 -18.38 -18.89 3.79
N THR A 15 -17.54 -18.83 2.76
CA THR A 15 -16.78 -17.65 2.36
C THR A 15 -17.75 -16.54 1.97
N ASN A 16 -18.16 -15.71 2.94
CA ASN A 16 -18.90 -14.46 2.74
C ASN A 16 -18.79 -13.57 3.98
N GLU A 17 -17.55 -13.24 4.37
CA GLU A 17 -17.28 -12.07 5.20
C GLU A 17 -16.54 -11.05 4.32
N GLU A 18 -17.27 -10.42 3.40
CA GLU A 18 -16.86 -9.10 2.95
C GLU A 18 -16.91 -8.20 4.19
N ASN A 19 -15.76 -8.03 4.85
CA ASN A 19 -15.56 -7.13 6.00
C ASN A 19 -15.95 -5.70 5.60
N GLN A 20 -17.22 -5.36 5.80
CA GLN A 20 -17.75 -4.03 5.48
C GLN A 20 -17.24 -3.04 6.52
N ILE A 21 -16.17 -2.31 6.19
CA ILE A 21 -15.82 -1.12 6.95
C ILE A 21 -16.91 -0.06 6.72
N GLU A 22 -17.71 0.23 7.74
CA GLU A 22 -18.75 1.28 7.70
C GLU A 22 -18.24 2.51 8.44
N LEU A 23 -17.69 3.47 7.69
CA LEU A 23 -17.13 4.72 8.22
C LEU A 23 -18.09 5.85 7.85
N THR A 24 -19.09 6.05 8.69
CA THR A 24 -20.25 6.91 8.42
C THR A 24 -19.88 8.39 8.36
N THR A 25 -18.94 8.83 9.19
CA THR A 25 -18.51 10.24 9.22
C THR A 25 -17.10 10.45 8.66
N ILE A 26 -16.79 11.69 8.27
CA ILE A 26 -15.41 12.08 7.92
C ILE A 26 -14.45 11.87 9.09
N GLN A 27 -14.91 12.03 10.33
CA GLN A 27 -14.06 11.81 11.51
C GLN A 27 -13.72 10.33 11.70
N ASP A 28 -14.65 9.42 11.38
CA ASP A 28 -14.37 7.99 11.42
C ASP A 28 -13.35 7.59 10.36
N LYS A 29 -13.46 8.15 9.15
CA LYS A 29 -12.48 7.96 8.08
C LYS A 29 -11.09 8.46 8.48
N LYS A 30 -11.00 9.65 9.10
CA LYS A 30 -9.74 10.18 9.62
C LYS A 30 -9.15 9.28 10.70
N ARG A 31 -9.96 8.84 11.66
CA ARG A 31 -9.52 7.95 12.75
C ARG A 31 -9.00 6.63 12.18
N PHE A 32 -9.71 6.06 11.21
CA PHE A 32 -9.31 4.83 10.53
C PHE A 32 -7.94 4.97 9.85
N LEU A 33 -7.75 6.01 9.03
CA LEU A 33 -6.47 6.24 8.35
C LEU A 33 -5.32 6.51 9.34
N LYS A 34 -5.56 7.32 10.38
CA LYS A 34 -4.55 7.55 11.43
C LYS A 34 -4.18 6.29 12.19
N GLN A 35 -5.13 5.39 12.42
CA GLN A 35 -4.84 4.12 13.06
C GLN A 35 -3.93 3.26 12.19
N ILE A 36 -4.18 3.19 10.88
CA ILE A 36 -3.29 2.48 9.93
C ILE A 36 -1.88 3.08 9.95
N LEU A 37 -1.77 4.41 9.93
CA LEU A 37 -0.47 5.08 10.03
C LEU A 37 0.24 4.73 11.35
N LYS A 38 -0.48 4.73 12.47
CA LYS A 38 0.07 4.34 13.77
C LYS A 38 0.54 2.88 13.76
N ASP A 39 -0.28 1.97 13.24
CA ASP A 39 0.03 0.54 13.16
C ASP A 39 1.26 0.29 12.26
N ASP A 40 1.35 0.98 11.12
CA ASP A 40 2.50 0.93 10.21
C ASP A 40 3.81 1.37 10.90
N GLN A 41 3.78 2.48 11.64
CA GLN A 41 4.98 3.01 12.30
C GLN A 41 5.35 2.21 13.55
N ALA A 42 4.38 1.55 14.22
CA ALA A 42 4.62 0.79 15.45
C ALA A 42 5.55 -0.42 15.26
N VAL A 43 5.66 -0.97 14.04
CA VAL A 43 6.55 -2.10 13.71
C VAL A 43 7.89 -1.66 13.10
N ARG A 44 8.13 -0.34 13.01
CA ARG A 44 9.28 0.25 12.30
C ARG A 44 10.16 1.07 13.24
N ASP A 45 10.79 0.39 14.19
CA ASP A 45 11.81 0.96 15.05
C ASP A 45 13.20 0.74 14.46
N GLY A 46 13.78 1.78 13.86
CA GLY A 46 15.11 1.71 13.24
C GLY A 46 16.27 1.59 14.25
N GLN A 47 16.07 2.02 15.51
CA GLN A 47 17.07 1.82 16.55
C GLN A 47 17.11 0.35 16.98
N LEU A 48 15.94 -0.26 17.14
CA LEU A 48 15.83 -1.69 17.39
C LEU A 48 16.46 -2.50 16.24
N GLU A 49 16.11 -2.21 14.98
CA GLU A 49 16.69 -2.90 13.82
C GLU A 49 18.22 -2.83 13.82
N SER A 50 18.77 -1.62 14.01
CA SER A 50 20.22 -1.41 14.07
C SER A 50 20.88 -2.21 15.20
N SER A 51 20.24 -2.28 16.36
CA SER A 51 20.71 -3.04 17.52
C SER A 51 20.69 -4.56 17.24
N LEU A 52 19.63 -5.07 16.62
CA LEU A 52 19.51 -6.48 16.22
C LEU A 52 20.61 -6.85 15.23
N ILE A 53 20.84 -6.02 14.21
CA ILE A 53 21.91 -6.23 13.22
C ILE A 53 23.30 -6.20 13.88
N ALA A 54 23.55 -5.25 14.79
CA ALA A 54 24.83 -5.14 15.48
C ALA A 54 25.12 -6.33 16.41
N THR A 55 24.08 -6.90 17.04
CA THR A 55 24.21 -7.97 18.02
C THR A 55 24.22 -9.36 17.38
N TYR A 56 23.34 -9.60 16.42
CA TYR A 56 23.08 -10.93 15.86
C TYR A 56 23.49 -11.05 14.38
N GLY A 57 23.75 -9.93 13.71
CA GLY A 57 24.12 -9.87 12.30
C GLY A 57 22.94 -9.61 11.36
N TYR A 58 23.25 -9.07 10.19
CA TYR A 58 22.27 -8.95 9.11
C TYR A 58 21.78 -10.34 8.69
N ASN A 59 20.47 -10.49 8.52
CA ASN A 59 19.79 -11.75 8.20
C ASN A 59 19.89 -12.87 9.26
N SER A 60 20.21 -12.52 10.52
CA SER A 60 20.01 -13.42 11.66
C SER A 60 18.53 -13.78 11.83
N VAL A 61 18.23 -14.74 12.72
CA VAL A 61 16.84 -15.12 13.03
C VAL A 61 16.08 -13.92 13.59
N GLU A 62 16.68 -13.17 14.52
CA GLU A 62 16.10 -12.01 15.17
C GLU A 62 15.83 -10.86 14.19
N HIS A 63 16.79 -10.59 13.29
CA HIS A 63 16.58 -9.59 12.24
C HIS A 63 15.48 -10.02 11.27
N LYS A 64 15.43 -11.30 10.88
CA LYS A 64 14.35 -11.82 10.01
C LYS A 64 12.99 -11.77 10.69
N GLU A 65 12.88 -12.14 11.96
CA GLU A 65 11.63 -12.04 12.73
C GLU A 65 11.14 -10.59 12.81
N TYR A 66 12.06 -9.63 13.00
CA TYR A 66 11.73 -8.20 12.96
C TYR A 66 11.16 -7.78 11.59
N ILE A 67 11.81 -8.17 10.49
CA ILE A 67 11.34 -7.88 9.12
C ILE A 67 10.01 -8.58 8.82
N GLU A 68 9.83 -9.83 9.26
CA GLU A 68 8.58 -10.57 9.09
C GLU A 68 7.41 -9.90 9.81
N ASN A 69 7.63 -9.31 10.97
CA ASN A 69 6.60 -8.54 11.68
C ASN A 69 6.18 -7.30 10.89
N GLN A 70 7.12 -6.63 10.22
CA GLN A 70 6.80 -5.53 9.31
C GLN A 70 5.94 -6.02 8.13
N TRP A 71 6.33 -7.11 7.48
CA TRP A 71 5.59 -7.65 6.33
C TRP A 71 4.17 -8.08 6.70
N LYS A 72 3.99 -8.74 7.84
CA LYS A 72 2.65 -9.11 8.35
C LYS A 72 1.79 -7.86 8.55
N GLN A 73 2.35 -6.79 9.11
CA GLN A 73 1.62 -5.53 9.29
C GLN A 73 1.33 -4.82 7.96
N ASP A 74 2.26 -4.85 7.00
CA ASP A 74 2.07 -4.30 5.66
C ASP A 74 0.91 -4.98 4.92
N GLU A 75 0.80 -6.31 5.02
CA GLU A 75 -0.31 -7.08 4.42
C GLU A 75 -1.66 -6.69 5.04
N VAL A 76 -1.73 -6.60 6.36
CA VAL A 76 -2.94 -6.17 7.09
C VAL A 76 -3.34 -4.74 6.69
N ASN A 77 -2.37 -3.84 6.63
CA ASN A 77 -2.60 -2.45 6.26
C ASN A 77 -3.03 -2.32 4.80
N LEU A 78 -2.43 -3.10 3.89
CA LEU A 78 -2.82 -3.16 2.49
C LEU A 78 -4.30 -3.53 2.39
N HIS A 79 -4.72 -4.64 2.99
CA HIS A 79 -6.12 -5.07 2.95
C HIS A 79 -7.09 -3.98 3.44
N LYS A 80 -6.75 -3.31 4.56
CA LYS A 80 -7.56 -2.18 5.09
C LYS A 80 -7.65 -1.02 4.09
N ILE A 81 -6.55 -0.66 3.44
CA ILE A 81 -6.51 0.41 2.44
C ILE A 81 -7.24 0.03 1.16
N GLU A 82 -7.16 -1.22 0.72
CA GLU A 82 -7.90 -1.69 -0.45
C GLU A 82 -9.42 -1.56 -0.23
N LEU A 83 -9.91 -1.98 0.94
CA LEU A 83 -11.32 -1.81 1.34
C LEU A 83 -11.71 -0.33 1.41
N TYR A 84 -10.85 0.52 1.99
CA TYR A 84 -11.10 1.95 2.10
C TYR A 84 -11.19 2.62 0.74
N LEU A 85 -10.22 2.39 -0.15
CA LEU A 85 -10.19 2.98 -1.48
C LEU A 85 -11.36 2.50 -2.34
N LYS A 86 -11.71 1.20 -2.27
CA LYS A 86 -12.88 0.65 -2.98
C LYS A 86 -14.18 1.36 -2.62
N LYS A 87 -14.35 1.72 -1.34
CA LYS A 87 -15.61 2.28 -0.83
C LYS A 87 -15.67 3.81 -0.83
N TYR A 88 -14.55 4.47 -0.56
CA TYR A 88 -14.52 5.91 -0.28
C TYR A 88 -13.62 6.71 -1.22
N GLY A 89 -12.84 6.04 -2.08
CA GLY A 89 -11.84 6.68 -2.93
C GLY A 89 -10.67 7.26 -2.14
N TYR A 90 -9.81 8.01 -2.84
CA TYR A 90 -8.63 8.61 -2.22
C TYR A 90 -9.01 9.79 -1.30
N PRO A 91 -8.44 9.91 -0.09
CA PRO A 91 -8.68 11.06 0.80
C PRO A 91 -8.23 12.38 0.16
N LYS A 92 -9.16 13.34 0.05
CA LYS A 92 -8.93 14.63 -0.63
C LYS A 92 -8.52 15.74 0.34
N LYS A 93 -7.61 16.62 -0.08
CA LYS A 93 -7.05 17.73 0.73
C LYS A 93 -8.08 18.69 1.31
N VAL A 94 -9.25 18.80 0.68
CA VAL A 94 -10.37 19.62 1.16
C VAL A 94 -10.98 19.08 2.46
N LEU A 95 -10.92 17.76 2.71
CA LEU A 95 -11.53 17.12 3.88
C LEU A 95 -10.50 16.52 4.85
N PHE A 96 -9.32 16.15 4.37
CA PHE A 96 -8.31 15.38 5.11
C PHE A 96 -7.00 16.16 5.29
N GLY A 97 -6.37 15.99 6.46
CA GLY A 97 -5.05 16.54 6.74
C GLY A 97 -3.95 15.80 5.97
N LYS A 98 -2.70 16.24 6.14
CA LYS A 98 -1.55 15.65 5.42
C LYS A 98 -1.36 14.18 5.78
N ASP A 99 -1.39 13.86 7.08
CA ASP A 99 -1.13 12.52 7.59
C ASP A 99 -2.15 11.51 7.10
N GLU A 100 -3.44 11.86 7.05
CA GLU A 100 -4.47 10.96 6.56
C GLU A 100 -4.36 10.76 5.04
N ARG A 101 -3.92 11.78 4.31
CA ARG A 101 -3.79 11.70 2.85
C ARG A 101 -2.62 10.87 2.36
N VAL A 102 -1.54 10.79 3.14
CA VAL A 102 -0.37 10.02 2.75
C VAL A 102 -0.55 8.52 2.97
N VAL A 103 -1.46 8.11 3.86
CA VAL A 103 -1.60 6.69 4.26
C VAL A 103 -1.83 5.73 3.09
N PRO A 104 -2.76 5.97 2.15
CA PRO A 104 -2.97 5.00 1.07
C PRO A 104 -1.73 4.84 0.19
N TRP A 105 -1.06 5.94 -0.17
CA TRP A 105 0.22 5.90 -0.88
C TRP A 105 1.28 5.13 -0.10
N LEU A 106 1.44 5.41 1.20
CA LEU A 106 2.47 4.81 2.05
C LEU A 106 2.33 3.28 2.06
N VAL A 107 1.12 2.81 2.31
CA VAL A 107 0.81 1.37 2.36
C VAL A 107 0.99 0.69 1.00
N ILE A 108 0.51 1.31 -0.08
CA ILE A 108 0.70 0.75 -1.43
C ILE A 108 2.19 0.77 -1.83
N HIS A 109 2.94 1.80 -1.43
CA HIS A 109 4.37 1.92 -1.68
C HIS A 109 5.17 0.81 -0.99
N HIS A 110 4.78 0.39 0.22
CA HIS A 110 5.42 -0.72 0.95
C HIS A 110 5.22 -2.09 0.26
N SER A 111 4.17 -2.25 -0.55
CA SER A 111 3.97 -3.49 -1.29
C SER A 111 5.12 -3.79 -2.24
N THR A 112 5.70 -4.99 -2.11
CA THR A 112 6.70 -5.54 -3.03
C THR A 112 6.07 -6.22 -4.25
N ASN A 113 4.75 -6.38 -4.26
CA ASN A 113 4.01 -7.02 -5.35
C ASN A 113 3.74 -5.99 -6.47
N ILE A 114 4.38 -6.20 -7.63
CA ILE A 114 4.26 -5.32 -8.80
C ILE A 114 2.80 -5.23 -9.29
N SER A 115 2.05 -6.34 -9.27
CA SER A 115 0.65 -6.33 -9.70
C SER A 115 -0.25 -5.49 -8.79
N VAL A 116 0.03 -5.46 -7.47
CA VAL A 116 -0.66 -4.56 -6.54
C VAL A 116 -0.32 -3.10 -6.88
N ARG A 117 0.97 -2.80 -7.05
CA ARG A 117 1.43 -1.45 -7.38
C ARG A 117 0.77 -0.95 -8.67
N ASN A 118 0.83 -1.73 -9.75
CA ASN A 118 0.27 -1.36 -11.05
C ASN A 118 -1.26 -1.20 -10.97
N ARG A 119 -1.96 -2.07 -10.24
CA ARG A 119 -3.42 -1.95 -10.03
C ARG A 119 -3.83 -0.61 -9.41
N TYR A 120 -3.01 -0.05 -8.54
CA TYR A 120 -3.30 1.22 -7.86
C TYR A 120 -2.63 2.44 -8.51
N PHE A 121 -1.92 2.27 -9.61
CA PHE A 121 -1.20 3.36 -10.28
C PHE A 121 -2.14 4.54 -10.60
N ASP A 122 -3.26 4.30 -11.28
CA ASP A 122 -4.19 5.37 -11.69
C ASP A 122 -4.72 6.18 -10.50
N ILE A 123 -5.04 5.49 -9.40
CA ILE A 123 -5.52 6.13 -8.17
C ILE A 123 -4.44 7.03 -7.57
N LEU A 124 -3.19 6.55 -7.51
CA LEU A 124 -2.07 7.32 -6.98
C LEU A 124 -1.65 8.46 -7.91
N TYR A 125 -1.69 8.24 -9.23
CA TYR A 125 -1.40 9.28 -10.22
C TYR A 125 -2.41 10.43 -10.12
N ASN A 126 -3.71 10.13 -10.09
CA ASN A 126 -4.74 11.15 -9.91
C ASN A 126 -4.60 11.87 -8.56
N ALA A 127 -4.29 11.12 -7.48
CA ALA A 127 -4.01 11.73 -6.18
C ALA A 127 -2.77 12.66 -6.21
N TYR A 128 -1.73 12.32 -6.98
CA TYR A 128 -0.59 13.20 -7.22
C TYR A 128 -1.01 14.46 -8.00
N LYS A 129 -1.73 14.32 -9.12
CA LYS A 129 -2.20 15.44 -9.94
C LYS A 129 -3.09 16.41 -9.16
N ASP A 130 -3.91 15.89 -8.24
CA ASP A 130 -4.76 16.69 -7.35
C ASP A 130 -4.00 17.36 -6.19
N GLY A 131 -2.71 17.05 -6.00
CA GLY A 131 -1.89 17.49 -4.87
C GLY A 131 -2.24 16.81 -3.54
N ASN A 132 -2.89 15.63 -3.59
CA ASN A 132 -3.12 14.79 -2.42
C ASN A 132 -1.86 14.00 -2.02
N ILE A 133 -0.96 13.74 -2.98
CA ILE A 133 0.38 13.19 -2.82
C ILE A 133 1.37 14.22 -3.38
N ASP A 134 2.51 14.42 -2.72
CA ASP A 134 3.54 15.31 -3.24
C ASP A 134 4.44 14.62 -4.29
N GLN A 135 5.16 15.43 -5.06
CA GLN A 135 5.99 14.97 -6.17
C GLN A 135 7.09 13.99 -5.73
N THR A 136 7.71 14.24 -4.57
CA THR A 136 8.76 13.38 -4.01
C THR A 136 8.23 12.01 -3.66
N ALA A 137 7.08 11.93 -2.98
CA ALA A 137 6.41 10.69 -2.64
C ALA A 137 6.00 9.91 -3.90
N PHE A 138 5.42 10.58 -4.89
CA PHE A 138 5.01 9.92 -6.13
C PHE A 138 6.21 9.41 -6.94
N SER A 139 7.29 10.21 -7.08
CA SER A 139 8.54 9.76 -7.71
C SER A 139 9.15 8.56 -6.98
N MET A 140 9.17 8.57 -5.64
CA MET A 140 9.68 7.45 -4.84
C MET A 140 8.88 6.16 -5.08
N TYR A 141 7.55 6.27 -5.22
CA TYR A 141 6.72 5.14 -5.62
C TYR A 141 7.13 4.59 -7.00
N LEU A 142 7.27 5.45 -8.01
CA LEU A 142 7.63 5.02 -9.37
C LEU A 142 9.03 4.41 -9.44
N ASN A 143 10.02 5.05 -8.83
CA ASN A 143 11.39 4.56 -8.75
C ASN A 143 11.45 3.15 -8.12
N ARG A 144 10.70 2.94 -7.03
CA ARG A 144 10.64 1.63 -6.38
C ARG A 144 9.87 0.59 -7.22
N THR A 145 8.82 1.00 -7.95
CA THR A 145 8.18 0.11 -8.96
C THR A 145 9.21 -0.30 -10.01
N TYR A 146 9.94 0.66 -10.59
CA TYR A 146 10.97 0.42 -11.60
C TYR A 146 12.01 -0.59 -11.10
N LYS A 147 12.54 -0.38 -9.89
CA LYS A 147 13.50 -1.30 -9.28
C LYS A 147 12.95 -2.72 -9.11
N PHE A 148 11.70 -2.88 -8.72
CA PHE A 148 11.10 -4.21 -8.61
C PHE A 148 10.87 -4.86 -9.99
N THR A 149 10.45 -4.07 -10.98
CA THR A 149 10.19 -4.55 -12.35
C THR A 149 11.48 -4.95 -13.08
N PHE A 150 12.50 -4.10 -13.05
CA PHE A 150 13.71 -4.27 -13.86
C PHE A 150 14.93 -4.76 -13.09
N ARG A 151 14.87 -4.79 -11.75
CA ARG A 151 15.99 -5.19 -10.86
C ARG A 151 17.22 -4.29 -10.96
N GLU A 152 17.02 -3.03 -11.36
CA GLU A 152 18.04 -1.99 -11.45
C GLU A 152 17.48 -0.65 -10.96
N ASP A 153 18.36 0.27 -10.59
CA ASP A 153 17.97 1.64 -10.27
C ASP A 153 17.76 2.44 -11.56
N PHE A 154 16.80 3.37 -11.53
CA PHE A 154 16.55 4.24 -12.69
C PHE A 154 17.63 5.31 -12.78
N ASP A 155 18.53 5.17 -13.75
CA ASP A 155 19.56 6.18 -14.05
C ASP A 155 19.08 7.15 -15.12
N MET A 156 18.91 8.43 -14.72
CA MET A 156 18.57 9.50 -15.64
C MET A 156 19.80 10.34 -15.98
N LYS A 157 20.31 10.22 -17.20
CA LYS A 157 21.34 11.13 -17.73
C LYS A 157 20.71 12.46 -18.19
N GLY A 158 21.32 13.59 -17.80
CA GLY A 158 20.97 14.92 -18.30
C GLY A 158 20.24 15.82 -17.29
N ASN A 159 19.34 16.67 -17.78
CA ASN A 159 18.71 17.71 -16.97
C ASN A 159 17.71 17.10 -15.97
N PHE A 160 17.94 17.31 -14.67
CA PHE A 160 17.11 16.78 -13.60
C PHE A 160 15.94 17.71 -13.30
N SER A 161 14.74 17.36 -13.76
CA SER A 161 13.51 17.84 -13.12
C SER A 161 12.68 16.64 -12.70
N SER A 162 12.04 16.73 -11.54
CA SER A 162 11.20 15.65 -11.01
C SER A 162 9.99 15.36 -11.90
N ASP A 163 9.51 16.32 -12.68
CA ASP A 163 8.46 16.08 -13.67
C ASP A 163 8.95 15.24 -14.85
N ILE A 164 10.17 15.52 -15.35
CA ILE A 164 10.79 14.72 -16.41
C ILE A 164 11.05 13.30 -15.92
N GLU A 165 11.53 13.15 -14.68
CA GLU A 165 11.75 11.85 -14.05
C GLU A 165 10.44 11.05 -13.98
N ILE A 166 9.37 11.63 -13.43
CA ILE A 166 8.06 10.99 -13.32
C ILE A 166 7.55 10.55 -14.69
N SER A 167 7.58 11.43 -15.70
CA SER A 167 7.13 11.09 -17.05
C SER A 167 7.92 9.94 -17.66
N ARG A 168 9.25 9.93 -17.53
CA ARG A 168 10.10 8.85 -18.05
C ARG A 168 9.89 7.53 -17.32
N LEU A 169 9.69 7.57 -16.01
CA LEU A 169 9.40 6.37 -15.22
C LEU A 169 8.06 5.75 -15.62
N ILE A 170 7.01 6.57 -15.81
CA ILE A 170 5.71 6.12 -16.31
C ILE A 170 5.87 5.45 -17.67
N GLU A 171 6.61 6.07 -18.59
CA GLU A 171 6.89 5.52 -19.92
C GLU A 171 7.62 4.17 -19.85
N LYS A 172 8.71 4.10 -19.09
CA LYS A 172 9.49 2.86 -18.96
C LYS A 172 8.70 1.74 -18.29
N LEU A 173 7.78 2.08 -17.40
CA LEU A 173 6.90 1.10 -16.74
C LEU A 173 5.70 0.70 -17.61
N GLY A 174 5.46 1.35 -18.74
CA GLY A 174 4.30 1.10 -19.61
C GLY A 174 2.98 1.46 -18.94
N LEU A 175 2.98 2.47 -18.08
CA LEU A 175 1.83 2.88 -17.26
C LEU A 175 0.98 3.98 -17.92
N GLU A 176 1.22 4.31 -19.20
CA GLU A 176 0.45 5.34 -19.89
C GLU A 176 -0.99 4.93 -20.21
N GLN A 177 -1.26 3.62 -20.28
CA GLN A 177 -2.58 3.08 -20.60
C GLN A 177 -3.59 3.41 -19.50
N GLY A 178 -4.33 4.51 -19.67
CA GLY A 178 -5.32 4.99 -18.69
C GLY A 178 -5.24 6.49 -18.42
N LEU A 179 -4.13 7.14 -18.80
CA LEU A 179 -3.89 8.56 -18.55
C LEU A 179 -4.66 9.52 -19.49
N GLU A 180 -5.28 9.02 -20.56
CA GLU A 180 -5.97 9.80 -21.60
C GLU A 180 -7.51 9.82 -21.49
N LYS A 181 -8.10 9.58 -20.32
CA LYS A 181 -9.56 9.66 -20.14
C LYS A 181 -9.99 10.91 -19.39
N GLU A 182 -9.79 12.07 -20.02
CA GLU A 182 -10.52 13.32 -19.70
C GLU A 182 -11.06 13.98 -20.97
#